data_AF-A0A7T7NWI1-F1
#
_entry.id   AF-A0A7T7NWI1-F1
#
_cell.length_a   1.000
_cell.length_b   1.000
_cell.length_c   1.000
_cell.angle_alpha   90.00
_cell.angle_beta   90.00
_cell.angle_gamma   90.00
#
_symmetry.space_group_name_H-M   'P 1'
#
loop_
_entity.id
_entity.type
_entity.pdbx_description
1 polymer ?
#
loop_
_entity_poly.entity_id
_entity_poly.type
_entity_poly.pdbx_seq_one_letter_code
_entity_poly.pdbx_strand_id
1 'polypeptide(L)'
;MVEDIASQLQSVLHEGEWMLSLTQSDSNGSIYVLFRKGAFAYIPIRISNHKNHSYFSNKTFYTTMEEAVLLGQIRTHLDHSDWYIFKYEDYFTLKILTKLTMKNLRIYVDNSMGIYDGALMGLLFYQIRYFNRNHKEMNTVSESFQKYLRRLFAAGLLNGYRQANNDLSVYVTQMGKSMLTEYWHVYQERYLTDIKKIDYRYVEVPMDEILYTIDDDHKIIQA
;
A
#
# COMPACT_ATOMS: atom_id res chain seq x y z
N MET A 1 19.24 17.12 0.75
CA MET A 1 19.23 15.63 0.75
C MET A 1 17.98 15.08 0.07
N VAL A 2 16.77 15.31 0.58
CA VAL A 2 15.53 14.85 -0.08
C VAL A 2 15.29 15.56 -1.42
N GLU A 3 15.50 16.89 -1.47
CA GLU A 3 15.35 17.68 -2.71
C GLU A 3 16.38 17.29 -3.78
N ASP A 4 17.61 16.97 -3.37
CA ASP A 4 18.67 16.49 -4.28
C ASP A 4 18.28 15.14 -4.89
N ILE A 5 17.83 14.19 -4.05
CA ILE A 5 17.37 12.88 -4.50
C ILE A 5 16.14 13.00 -5.40
N ALA A 6 15.21 13.92 -5.09
CA ALA A 6 14.05 14.15 -5.94
C ALA A 6 14.46 14.56 -7.36
N SER A 7 15.43 15.48 -7.48
CA SER A 7 15.94 15.98 -8.76
C SER A 7 16.69 14.88 -9.54
N GLN A 8 17.49 14.07 -8.83
CA GLN A 8 18.21 12.93 -9.41
C GLN A 8 17.26 11.82 -9.90
N LEU A 9 16.20 11.53 -9.15
CA LEU A 9 15.21 10.55 -9.57
C LEU A 9 14.41 11.07 -10.76
N GLN A 10 14.07 12.36 -10.78
CA GLN A 10 13.34 12.95 -11.91
C GLN A 10 14.13 12.88 -13.22
N SER A 11 15.46 12.97 -13.18
CA SER A 11 16.30 12.94 -14.38
C SER A 11 16.38 11.55 -15.05
N VAL A 12 15.97 10.48 -14.37
CA VAL A 12 15.95 9.12 -14.92
C VAL A 12 14.56 8.64 -15.32
N LEU A 13 13.51 9.46 -15.18
CA LEU A 13 12.16 9.09 -15.58
C LEU A 13 11.97 9.28 -17.10
N HIS A 14 11.23 8.35 -17.71
CA HIS A 14 10.81 8.49 -19.10
C HIS A 14 9.61 9.44 -19.24
N GLU A 15 9.30 9.83 -20.48
CA GLU A 15 8.09 10.57 -20.77
C GLU A 15 6.85 9.78 -20.32
N GLY A 16 5.92 10.45 -19.63
CA GLY A 16 4.73 9.81 -19.06
C GLY A 16 4.97 9.06 -17.75
N GLU A 17 6.19 9.09 -17.21
CA GLU A 17 6.49 8.65 -15.84
C GLU A 17 6.72 9.85 -14.92
N TRP A 18 6.21 9.78 -13.70
CA TRP A 18 6.43 10.82 -12.69
C TRP A 18 6.46 10.24 -11.29
N MET A 19 6.99 11.03 -10.37
CA MET A 19 7.03 10.69 -8.95
C MET A 19 5.79 11.27 -8.26
N LEU A 20 4.88 10.42 -7.80
CA LEU A 20 3.66 10.85 -7.10
C LEU A 20 3.95 11.20 -5.63
N SER A 21 4.88 10.50 -5.00
CA SER A 21 5.23 10.70 -3.60
C SER A 21 6.69 10.38 -3.36
N LEU A 22 7.33 11.22 -2.54
CA LEU A 22 8.61 10.96 -1.93
C LEU A 22 8.47 11.29 -0.44
N THR A 23 8.82 10.34 0.43
CA THR A 23 8.73 10.53 1.88
C THR A 23 9.91 9.89 2.58
N GLN A 24 10.51 10.59 3.53
CA GLN A 24 11.56 10.06 4.37
C GLN A 24 10.98 9.59 5.71
N SER A 25 11.43 8.43 6.20
CA SER A 25 11.08 7.92 7.52
C SER A 25 11.93 8.59 8.59
N ASP A 26 11.28 9.16 9.60
CA ASP A 26 11.92 9.88 10.70
C ASP A 26 12.89 9.00 11.51
N SER A 27 12.57 7.70 11.65
CA SER A 27 13.29 6.80 12.55
C SER A 27 14.63 6.28 12.02
N ASN A 28 14.75 6.11 10.71
CA ASN A 28 15.89 5.41 10.10
C ASN A 28 16.39 6.06 8.80
N GLY A 29 15.83 7.22 8.43
CA GLY A 29 16.25 7.98 7.26
C GLY A 29 15.95 7.30 5.91
N SER A 30 15.25 6.16 5.89
CA SER A 30 14.88 5.49 4.64
C SER A 30 13.91 6.35 3.85
N ILE A 31 14.14 6.45 2.54
CA ILE A 31 13.28 7.19 1.63
C ILE A 31 12.37 6.20 0.92
N TYR A 32 11.09 6.53 0.84
CA TYR A 32 10.07 5.78 0.12
C TYR A 32 9.61 6.63 -1.05
N VAL A 33 9.58 6.02 -2.23
CA VAL A 33 9.23 6.71 -3.47
C VAL A 33 8.12 5.92 -4.16
N LEU A 34 7.12 6.63 -4.65
CA LEU A 34 6.01 6.09 -5.42
C LEU A 34 6.05 6.70 -6.81
N PHE A 35 6.43 5.89 -7.80
CA PHE A 35 6.37 6.27 -9.20
C PHE A 35 5.02 5.95 -9.80
N ARG A 36 4.65 6.70 -10.82
CA ARG A 36 3.44 6.52 -11.62
C ARG A 36 3.73 6.58 -13.11
N LYS A 37 2.91 5.85 -13.85
CA LYS A 37 2.89 5.82 -15.32
C LYS A 37 1.45 5.68 -15.79
N GLY A 38 1.06 6.52 -16.74
CA GLY A 38 -0.30 6.53 -17.29
C GLY A 38 -1.39 6.66 -16.22
N ALA A 39 -2.61 6.21 -16.56
CA ALA A 39 -3.80 6.49 -15.76
C ALA A 39 -3.84 5.84 -14.37
N PHE A 40 -3.32 4.61 -14.22
CA PHE A 40 -3.52 3.81 -13.00
C PHE A 40 -2.27 3.08 -12.51
N ALA A 41 -1.18 3.08 -13.29
CA ALA A 41 -0.04 2.23 -13.00
C ALA A 41 0.91 2.89 -11.98
N TYR A 42 1.47 2.11 -11.06
CA TYR A 42 2.41 2.60 -10.05
C TYR A 42 3.48 1.57 -9.67
N ILE A 43 4.64 2.05 -9.21
CA ILE A 43 5.70 1.25 -8.60
C ILE A 43 6.19 1.94 -7.32
N PRO A 44 6.13 1.26 -6.16
CA PRO A 44 6.71 1.73 -4.91
C PRO A 44 8.13 1.16 -4.73
N ILE A 45 9.08 2.02 -4.39
CA ILE A 45 10.44 1.62 -4.04
C ILE A 45 10.84 2.17 -2.66
N ARG A 46 11.95 1.64 -2.14
CA ARG A 46 12.63 2.14 -0.96
C ARG A 46 14.09 2.43 -1.31
N ILE A 47 14.63 3.54 -0.82
CA ILE A 47 16.04 3.89 -0.89
C ILE A 47 16.57 3.98 0.54
N SER A 48 17.65 3.27 0.86
CA SER A 48 18.14 3.18 2.24
C SER A 48 19.61 2.77 2.33
N ASN A 49 20.27 3.08 3.44
CA ASN A 49 21.62 2.60 3.74
C ASN A 49 21.63 1.26 4.50
N HIS A 50 20.47 0.70 4.87
CA HIS A 50 20.38 -0.53 5.65
C HIS A 50 19.34 -1.51 5.07
N LYS A 51 19.62 -2.80 5.27
CA LYS A 51 18.76 -3.90 4.81
C LYS A 51 17.39 -3.83 5.46
N ASN A 52 16.38 -4.23 4.69
CA ASN A 52 15.08 -4.56 5.26
C ASN A 52 15.05 -6.07 5.51
N HIS A 53 14.61 -6.48 6.70
CA HIS A 53 14.47 -7.88 7.08
C HIS A 53 13.03 -8.39 6.89
N SER A 54 12.08 -7.53 6.51
CA SER A 54 10.71 -7.94 6.21
C SER A 54 10.60 -8.59 4.82
N TYR A 55 10.05 -9.81 4.77
CA TYR A 55 9.74 -10.53 3.53
C TYR A 55 8.79 -9.72 2.63
N PHE A 56 7.82 -9.02 3.23
CA PHE A 56 6.90 -8.12 2.52
C PHE A 56 7.42 -6.70 2.63
N SER A 57 8.30 -6.33 1.71
CA SER A 57 8.85 -4.98 1.64
C SER A 57 9.08 -4.53 0.21
N ASN A 58 9.00 -3.22 0.01
CA ASN A 58 9.32 -2.62 -1.28
C ASN A 58 10.74 -2.97 -1.71
N LYS A 59 10.95 -3.06 -3.03
CA LYS A 59 12.28 -3.19 -3.62
C LYS A 59 13.18 -2.08 -3.03
N THR A 60 14.24 -2.50 -2.35
CA THR A 60 15.18 -1.59 -1.70
C THR A 60 16.39 -1.39 -2.60
N PHE A 61 16.76 -0.13 -2.80
CA PHE A 61 18.00 0.32 -3.43
C PHE A 61 18.92 0.95 -2.38
N TYR A 62 20.21 0.64 -2.46
CA TYR A 62 21.13 0.95 -1.37
C TYR A 62 21.98 2.19 -1.65
N THR A 63 21.95 3.16 -0.74
CA THR A 63 22.74 4.41 -0.84
C THR A 63 24.23 4.20 -0.58
N THR A 64 24.66 2.97 -0.26
CA THR A 64 26.08 2.61 -0.16
C THR A 64 26.75 2.45 -1.52
N MET A 65 25.97 2.43 -2.60
CA MET A 65 26.46 2.40 -3.97
C MET A 65 26.79 3.81 -4.46
N GLU A 66 27.64 3.90 -5.48
CA GLU A 66 27.86 5.15 -6.22
C GLU A 66 26.53 5.64 -6.84
N GLU A 67 26.31 6.96 -6.84
CA GLU A 67 25.06 7.59 -7.27
C GLU A 67 24.62 7.17 -8.69
N ALA A 68 25.54 7.21 -9.66
CA ALA A 68 25.23 6.82 -11.04
C ALA A 68 24.78 5.35 -11.14
N VAL A 69 25.38 4.47 -10.33
CA VAL A 69 25.02 3.04 -10.27
C VAL A 69 23.64 2.87 -9.63
N LEU A 70 23.37 3.58 -8.54
CA LEU A 70 22.08 3.57 -7.86
C LEU A 70 20.95 4.00 -8.82
N LEU A 71 21.12 5.13 -9.51
CA LEU A 71 20.15 5.65 -10.45
C LEU A 71 19.94 4.73 -11.65
N GLY A 72 21.03 4.15 -12.20
CA GLY A 72 20.95 3.15 -13.26
C GLY A 72 20.17 1.89 -12.86
N GLN A 73 20.34 1.41 -11.62
CA GLN A 73 19.58 0.28 -11.09
C GLN A 73 18.09 0.61 -10.90
N ILE A 74 17.77 1.82 -10.43
CA ILE A 74 16.39 2.28 -10.29
C ILE A 74 15.72 2.34 -11.67
N ARG A 75 16.35 2.96 -12.67
CA ARG A 75 15.85 3.00 -14.05
C ARG A 75 15.60 1.59 -14.60
N THR A 76 16.61 0.72 -14.49
CA THR A 76 16.51 -0.68 -14.94
C THR A 76 15.32 -1.39 -14.29
N HIS A 77 15.07 -1.14 -13.00
CA HIS A 77 13.92 -1.72 -12.31
C HIS A 77 12.59 -1.19 -12.84
N LEU A 78 12.48 0.11 -13.12
CA LEU A 78 11.25 0.71 -13.69
C LEU A 78 10.93 0.18 -15.09
N ASP A 79 11.96 -0.10 -15.90
CA ASP A 79 11.82 -0.64 -17.26
C ASP A 79 11.37 -2.10 -17.29
N HIS A 80 11.87 -2.92 -16.37
CA HIS A 80 11.71 -4.38 -16.42
C HIS A 80 10.70 -4.93 -15.41
N SER A 81 10.06 -4.08 -14.61
CA SER A 81 9.06 -4.52 -13.64
C SER A 81 7.65 -4.33 -14.18
N ASP A 82 6.78 -5.26 -13.84
CA ASP A 82 5.34 -5.07 -14.02
C ASP A 82 4.84 -4.00 -13.04
N TRP A 83 4.21 -2.97 -13.60
CA TRP A 83 3.64 -1.90 -12.81
C TRP A 83 2.32 -2.36 -12.20
N TYR A 84 2.10 -2.07 -10.91
CA TYR A 84 0.84 -2.37 -10.26
C TYR A 84 -0.26 -1.47 -10.84
N ILE A 85 -1.44 -2.03 -11.10
CA ILE A 85 -2.61 -1.25 -11.54
C ILE A 85 -3.50 -0.94 -10.33
N PHE A 86 -3.68 0.34 -10.01
CA PHE A 86 -4.53 0.76 -8.89
C PHE A 86 -6.01 0.76 -9.27
N LYS A 87 -6.78 -0.08 -8.59
CA LYS A 87 -8.20 -0.28 -8.87
C LYS A 87 -9.11 0.26 -7.76
N TYR A 88 -10.42 0.25 -8.00
CA TYR A 88 -11.39 0.68 -7.00
C TYR A 88 -11.29 -0.12 -5.70
N GLU A 89 -11.05 -1.43 -5.78
CA GLU A 89 -10.94 -2.29 -4.61
C GLU A 89 -9.74 -1.93 -3.73
N ASP A 90 -8.64 -1.50 -4.36
CA ASP A 90 -7.47 -0.97 -3.67
C ASP A 90 -7.83 0.33 -2.94
N TYR A 91 -8.50 1.25 -3.62
CA TYR A 91 -9.00 2.51 -3.05
C TYR A 91 -9.94 2.26 -1.87
N PHE A 92 -10.94 1.40 -2.06
CA PHE A 92 -11.91 1.02 -1.05
C PHE A 92 -11.20 0.45 0.18
N THR A 93 -10.28 -0.51 -0.03
CA THR A 93 -9.53 -1.18 1.05
C THR A 93 -8.68 -0.19 1.85
N LEU A 94 -7.98 0.74 1.19
CA LEU A 94 -7.23 1.80 1.88
C LEU A 94 -8.17 2.73 2.66
N LYS A 95 -9.30 3.13 2.07
CA LYS A 95 -10.24 4.07 2.70
C LYS A 95 -10.98 3.45 3.87
N ILE A 96 -11.45 2.20 3.76
CA ILE A 96 -12.17 1.51 4.84
C ILE A 96 -11.26 1.30 6.06
N LEU A 97 -9.96 0.99 5.86
CA LEU A 97 -9.01 0.86 6.96
C LEU A 97 -8.91 2.14 7.81
N THR A 98 -8.89 3.31 7.16
CA THR A 98 -8.91 4.59 7.89
C THR A 98 -10.19 4.78 8.70
N LYS A 99 -11.35 4.34 8.17
CA LYS A 99 -12.65 4.41 8.86
C LYS A 99 -12.77 3.40 10.00
N LEU A 100 -12.25 2.19 9.85
CA LEU A 100 -12.25 1.16 10.91
C LEU A 100 -11.51 1.68 12.15
N THR A 101 -10.35 2.32 11.95
CA THR A 101 -9.56 2.87 13.05
C THR A 101 -10.34 3.94 13.84
N MET A 102 -11.10 4.80 13.15
CA MET A 102 -11.99 5.78 13.79
C MET A 102 -13.13 5.13 14.60
N LYS A 103 -13.49 3.88 14.28
CA LYS A 103 -14.52 3.08 14.97
C LYS A 103 -13.95 2.16 16.04
N ASN A 104 -12.69 2.33 16.44
CA ASN A 104 -11.97 1.43 17.36
C ASN A 104 -11.91 -0.03 16.88
N LEU A 105 -11.99 -0.24 15.57
CA LEU A 105 -11.75 -1.52 14.91
C LEU A 105 -10.37 -1.44 14.25
N ARG A 106 -9.53 -2.44 14.48
CA ARG A 106 -8.16 -2.43 13.97
C ARG A 106 -7.85 -3.73 13.26
N ILE A 107 -7.12 -3.60 12.16
CA ILE A 107 -6.60 -4.76 11.42
C ILE A 107 -5.19 -5.05 11.90
N TYR A 108 -4.90 -6.32 12.10
CA TYR A 108 -3.61 -6.80 12.57
C TYR A 108 -3.08 -7.83 11.60
N VAL A 109 -1.77 -7.81 11.39
CA VAL A 109 -1.07 -8.92 10.76
C VAL A 109 -0.92 -10.00 11.83
N ASP A 110 -1.27 -11.23 11.48
CA ASP A 110 -0.87 -12.37 12.30
C ASP A 110 0.64 -12.33 12.44
N ASN A 111 1.13 -12.25 13.66
CA ASN A 111 2.54 -12.42 13.95
C ASN A 111 2.72 -13.43 15.08
N SER A 112 1.70 -14.28 15.29
CA SER A 112 1.81 -15.36 16.26
C SER A 112 2.95 -16.28 15.83
N MET A 113 3.92 -16.44 16.74
CA MET A 113 5.10 -17.32 16.66
C MET A 113 6.21 -17.01 15.64
N GLY A 114 6.31 -15.81 15.08
CA GLY A 114 7.42 -15.50 14.15
C GLY A 114 7.42 -16.38 12.88
N ILE A 115 6.28 -16.99 12.56
CA ILE A 115 6.12 -18.03 11.52
C ILE A 115 6.39 -17.45 10.12
N TYR A 116 6.34 -16.13 9.95
CA TYR A 116 6.63 -15.46 8.69
C TYR A 116 8.13 -15.27 8.39
N ASP A 117 9.01 -15.69 9.30
CA ASP A 117 10.43 -15.91 9.00
C ASP A 117 10.56 -17.16 8.11
N GLY A 118 10.24 -17.01 6.82
CA GLY A 118 10.38 -18.04 5.78
C GLY A 118 9.07 -18.72 5.28
N ALA A 119 7.90 -18.14 5.55
CA ALA A 119 6.61 -18.83 5.37
C ALA A 119 6.26 -19.24 3.93
N LEU A 120 5.84 -20.50 3.80
CA LEU A 120 5.14 -21.12 2.66
C LEU A 120 3.69 -20.60 2.48
N MET A 121 3.17 -19.80 3.43
CA MET A 121 1.81 -19.23 3.40
C MET A 121 1.85 -17.70 3.42
N GLY A 122 0.97 -17.05 2.66
CA GLY A 122 0.86 -15.59 2.62
C GLY A 122 0.31 -14.99 3.92
N LEU A 123 0.62 -13.71 4.20
CA LEU A 123 0.21 -12.97 5.40
C LEU A 123 -1.27 -13.19 5.75
N LEU A 124 -1.59 -13.49 7.00
CA LEU A 124 -2.96 -13.51 7.49
C LEU A 124 -3.28 -12.22 8.24
N PHE A 125 -4.46 -11.67 8.01
CA PHE A 125 -4.94 -10.50 8.71
C PHE A 125 -6.18 -10.81 9.56
N TYR A 126 -6.25 -10.20 10.74
CA TYR A 126 -7.41 -10.29 11.63
C TYR A 126 -7.95 -8.92 11.95
N GLN A 127 -9.25 -8.85 12.21
CA GLN A 127 -9.87 -7.70 12.80
C GLN A 127 -9.97 -7.90 14.31
N ILE A 128 -9.45 -6.96 15.09
CA ILE A 128 -9.61 -6.92 16.53
C ILE A 128 -10.50 -5.75 16.91
N ARG A 129 -11.46 -6.04 17.78
CA ARG A 129 -12.30 -5.06 18.46
C ARG A 129 -11.95 -5.04 19.93
N TYR A 130 -11.64 -3.84 20.45
CA TYR A 130 -11.40 -3.64 21.87
C TYR A 130 -12.68 -3.15 22.52
N PHE A 131 -13.15 -3.88 23.53
CA PHE A 131 -14.26 -3.43 24.39
C PHE A 131 -13.71 -2.74 25.64
N ASN A 132 -12.65 -3.28 26.22
CA ASN A 132 -11.89 -2.73 27.34
C ASN A 132 -10.47 -3.36 27.35
N ARG A 133 -9.63 -3.01 28.33
CA ARG A 133 -8.22 -3.47 28.38
C ARG A 133 -8.04 -4.99 28.38
N ASN A 134 -9.01 -5.74 28.90
CA ASN A 134 -8.89 -7.18 29.13
C ASN A 134 -9.81 -8.03 28.24
N HIS A 135 -10.69 -7.40 27.46
CA HIS A 135 -11.62 -8.08 26.56
C HIS A 135 -11.46 -7.57 25.15
N LYS A 136 -10.89 -8.44 24.30
CA LYS A 136 -10.78 -8.23 22.86
C LYS A 136 -11.48 -9.38 22.14
N GLU A 137 -12.20 -9.04 21.09
CA GLU A 137 -12.71 -9.99 20.11
C GLU A 137 -11.80 -9.94 18.89
N MET A 138 -11.39 -11.10 18.40
CA MET A 138 -10.49 -11.25 17.25
C MET A 138 -11.13 -12.20 16.25
N ASN A 139 -11.43 -11.69 15.07
CA ASN A 139 -12.05 -12.44 13.99
C ASN A 139 -11.16 -12.39 12.75
N THR A 140 -11.18 -13.46 11.95
CA THR A 140 -10.64 -13.40 10.59
C THR A 140 -11.42 -12.38 9.77
N VAL A 141 -10.73 -11.60 8.96
CA VAL A 141 -11.40 -10.80 7.92
C VAL A 141 -11.93 -11.69 6.79
N SER A 142 -12.86 -11.17 5.98
CA SER A 142 -13.35 -11.87 4.80
C SER A 142 -12.23 -12.19 3.80
N GLU A 143 -12.43 -13.19 2.94
CA GLU A 143 -11.42 -13.57 1.94
C GLU A 143 -11.14 -12.45 0.93
N SER A 144 -12.18 -11.71 0.51
CA SER A 144 -12.02 -10.55 -0.37
C SER A 144 -11.15 -9.50 0.29
N PHE A 145 -11.39 -9.20 1.57
CA PHE A 145 -10.57 -8.22 2.29
C PHE A 145 -9.14 -8.73 2.54
N GLN A 146 -8.96 -10.01 2.89
CA GLN A 146 -7.62 -10.64 2.99
C GLN A 146 -6.80 -10.45 1.72
N LYS A 147 -7.40 -10.71 0.55
CA LYS A 147 -6.74 -10.58 -0.75
C LYS A 147 -6.18 -9.18 -0.98
N TYR A 148 -6.99 -8.14 -0.76
CA TYR A 148 -6.55 -6.77 -0.98
C TYR A 148 -5.62 -6.25 0.12
N LEU A 149 -5.79 -6.68 1.36
CA LEU A 149 -4.83 -6.40 2.44
C LEU A 149 -3.44 -6.95 2.10
N ARG A 150 -3.34 -8.21 1.70
CA ARG A 150 -2.06 -8.84 1.26
C ARG A 150 -1.42 -8.06 0.12
N ARG A 151 -2.21 -7.76 -0.91
CA ARG A 151 -1.73 -7.05 -2.10
C ARG A 151 -1.16 -5.68 -1.75
N LEU A 152 -1.91 -4.88 -0.99
CA LEU A 152 -1.51 -3.52 -0.63
C LEU A 152 -0.37 -3.49 0.39
N PHE A 153 -0.26 -4.51 1.25
CA PHE A 153 0.87 -4.68 2.15
C PHE A 153 2.14 -5.06 1.39
N ALA A 154 2.05 -5.99 0.44
CA ALA A 154 3.18 -6.37 -0.43
C ALA A 154 3.66 -5.19 -1.29
N ALA A 155 2.74 -4.34 -1.75
CA ALA A 155 3.07 -3.09 -2.46
C ALA A 155 3.49 -1.93 -1.53
N GLY A 156 3.55 -2.12 -0.21
CA GLY A 156 3.95 -1.07 0.74
C GLY A 156 3.01 0.14 0.83
N LEU A 157 1.78 0.03 0.29
CA LEU A 157 0.71 1.01 0.53
C LEU A 157 0.11 0.82 1.93
N LEU A 158 0.26 -0.38 2.49
CA LEU A 158 0.04 -0.70 3.90
C LEU A 158 1.35 -1.11 4.56
N ASN A 159 1.45 -0.90 5.86
CA ASN A 159 2.55 -1.42 6.67
C ASN A 159 2.07 -1.76 8.09
N GLY A 160 2.88 -2.49 8.84
CA GLY A 160 2.66 -2.85 10.23
C GLY A 160 3.39 -1.90 11.20
N TYR A 161 2.78 -1.61 12.34
CA TYR A 161 3.45 -1.00 13.49
C TYR A 161 3.12 -1.79 14.76
N ARG A 162 4.10 -1.94 15.65
CA ARG A 162 3.90 -2.62 16.93
C ARG A 162 3.20 -1.67 17.90
N GLN A 163 2.11 -2.12 18.48
CA GLN A 163 1.48 -1.44 19.60
C GLN A 163 2.20 -1.75 20.92
N ALA A 164 1.85 -1.02 21.98
CA ALA A 164 2.40 -1.22 23.32
C ALA A 164 2.18 -2.66 23.86
N ASN A 165 1.12 -3.33 23.40
CA ASN A 165 0.83 -4.72 23.75
C ASN A 165 1.47 -5.74 22.78
N ASN A 166 2.42 -5.29 21.95
CA ASN A 166 3.14 -6.05 20.93
C ASN A 166 2.28 -6.57 19.74
N ASP A 167 0.99 -6.25 19.68
CA ASP A 167 0.16 -6.58 18.52
C ASP A 167 0.64 -5.75 17.30
N LEU A 168 0.75 -6.39 16.12
CA LEU A 168 1.22 -5.75 14.87
C LEU A 168 0.05 -5.17 14.09
N SER A 169 -0.28 -3.90 14.32
CA SER A 169 -1.38 -3.21 13.64
C SER A 169 -1.02 -2.75 12.25
N VAL A 170 -1.99 -2.84 11.35
CA VAL A 170 -1.88 -2.34 9.98
C VAL A 170 -2.30 -0.88 9.93
N TYR A 171 -1.55 -0.08 9.18
CA TYR A 171 -1.90 1.30 8.86
C TYR A 171 -1.64 1.61 7.38
N VAL A 172 -2.30 2.65 6.89
CA VAL A 172 -2.09 3.19 5.55
C VAL A 172 -0.84 4.07 5.55
N THR A 173 0.15 3.71 4.73
CA THR A 173 1.42 4.45 4.61
C THR A 173 1.22 5.80 3.93
N GLN A 174 2.26 6.65 3.93
CA GLN A 174 2.17 7.92 3.20
C GLN A 174 1.96 7.72 1.70
N MET A 175 2.58 6.71 1.09
CA MET A 175 2.32 6.32 -0.30
C MET A 175 0.86 5.90 -0.50
N GLY A 176 0.29 5.10 0.41
CA GLY A 176 -1.12 4.73 0.35
C GLY A 176 -2.06 5.94 0.47
N LYS A 177 -1.73 6.92 1.33
CA LYS A 177 -2.47 8.18 1.45
C LYS A 177 -2.38 9.01 0.17
N SER A 178 -1.20 9.08 -0.46
CA SER A 178 -1.04 9.76 -1.75
C SER A 178 -1.92 9.15 -2.83
N MET A 179 -2.03 7.82 -2.88
CA MET A 179 -2.96 7.14 -3.80
C MET A 179 -4.44 7.49 -3.49
N LEU A 180 -4.83 7.55 -2.22
CA LEU A 180 -6.19 7.97 -1.86
C LEU A 180 -6.51 9.41 -2.28
N THR A 181 -5.55 10.33 -2.16
CA THR A 181 -5.71 11.71 -2.61
C THR A 181 -5.80 11.78 -4.13
N GLU A 182 -4.90 11.09 -4.81
CA GLU A 182 -4.80 11.08 -6.27
C GLU A 182 -6.09 10.57 -6.91
N TYR A 183 -6.60 9.41 -6.49
CA TYR A 183 -7.79 8.80 -7.09
C TYR A 183 -9.11 9.18 -6.41
N TRP A 184 -9.11 10.21 -5.56
CA TRP A 184 -10.32 10.71 -4.91
C TRP A 184 -11.41 11.05 -5.94
N HIS A 185 -11.04 11.81 -6.98
CA HIS A 185 -11.98 12.26 -8.00
C HIS A 185 -12.55 11.11 -8.85
N VAL A 186 -11.87 9.97 -8.89
CA VAL A 186 -12.28 8.79 -9.68
C VAL A 186 -13.22 7.88 -8.89
N TYR A 187 -12.90 7.62 -7.62
CA TYR A 187 -13.51 6.51 -6.86
C TYR A 187 -14.39 6.95 -5.69
N GLN A 188 -14.39 8.23 -5.31
CA GLN A 188 -15.04 8.67 -4.09
C GLN A 188 -16.56 8.50 -4.10
N GLU A 189 -17.24 8.81 -5.21
CA GLU A 189 -18.71 8.71 -5.28
C GLU A 189 -19.18 7.26 -5.09
N ARG A 190 -18.50 6.34 -5.77
CA ARG A 190 -18.74 4.90 -5.61
C ARG A 190 -18.46 4.45 -4.17
N TYR A 191 -17.33 4.88 -3.61
CA TYR A 191 -16.99 4.58 -2.22
C TYR A 191 -18.09 5.03 -1.24
N LEU A 192 -18.63 6.24 -1.40
CA LEU A 192 -19.72 6.76 -0.56
C LEU A 192 -21.03 5.97 -0.71
N THR A 193 -21.23 5.32 -1.85
CA THR A 193 -22.39 4.45 -2.09
C THR A 193 -22.20 3.10 -1.42
N ASP A 194 -21.05 2.46 -1.64
CA ASP A 194 -20.80 1.11 -1.15
C ASP A 194 -20.64 1.07 0.37
N ILE A 195 -20.00 2.09 0.96
CA ILE A 195 -19.77 2.15 2.41
C ILE A 195 -21.05 2.14 3.25
N LYS A 196 -22.19 2.54 2.67
CA LYS A 196 -23.50 2.52 3.34
C LYS A 196 -24.02 1.09 3.56
N LYS A 197 -23.52 0.12 2.79
CA LYS A 197 -23.96 -1.29 2.80
C LYS A 197 -23.02 -2.21 3.57
N ILE A 198 -21.90 -1.70 4.08
CA ILE A 198 -20.85 -2.49 4.71
C ILE A 198 -21.18 -2.83 6.17
N ASP A 199 -21.07 -4.10 6.54
CA ASP A 199 -20.90 -4.49 7.95
C ASP A 199 -19.44 -4.28 8.36
N TYR A 200 -19.20 -3.30 9.21
CA TYR A 200 -17.86 -3.00 9.73
C TYR A 200 -17.26 -4.14 10.56
N ARG A 201 -18.07 -5.10 11.05
CA ARG A 201 -17.58 -6.26 11.79
C ARG A 201 -17.04 -7.36 10.89
N TYR A 202 -17.46 -7.37 9.62
CA TYR A 202 -17.05 -8.34 8.62
C TYR A 202 -17.01 -7.65 7.25
N VAL A 203 -15.98 -6.86 7.03
CA VAL A 203 -15.84 -6.07 5.81
C VAL A 203 -15.60 -7.00 4.62
N GLU A 204 -16.47 -6.91 3.64
CA GLU A 204 -16.26 -7.47 2.31
C GLU A 204 -15.90 -6.33 1.35
N VAL A 205 -14.88 -6.55 0.53
CA VAL A 205 -14.52 -5.57 -0.49
C VAL A 205 -15.56 -5.67 -1.62
N PRO A 206 -16.22 -4.57 -2.02
CA PRO A 206 -17.15 -4.60 -3.14
C PRO A 206 -16.36 -4.93 -4.41
N MET A 207 -16.65 -6.10 -5.00
CA MET A 207 -16.06 -6.50 -6.28
C MET A 207 -16.86 -5.93 -7.43
N ASP A 208 -16.14 -5.54 -8.47
CA ASP A 208 -16.75 -5.39 -9.78
C ASP A 208 -17.04 -6.77 -10.38
N GLU A 209 -18.31 -7.07 -10.64
CA GLU A 209 -18.68 -8.09 -11.63
C GLU A 209 -18.49 -7.57 -13.07
N ILE A 210 -18.22 -6.26 -13.24
CA ILE A 210 -18.16 -5.59 -14.54
C ILE A 210 -16.72 -5.11 -14.80
N LEU A 211 -16.07 -5.75 -15.76
CA LEU A 211 -14.77 -5.32 -16.32
C LEU A 211 -14.95 -3.93 -16.96
N TYR A 212 -14.46 -2.88 -16.30
CA TYR A 212 -14.30 -1.60 -16.97
C TYR A 212 -13.21 -1.72 -18.05
N THR A 213 -13.54 -1.39 -19.30
CA THR A 213 -12.54 -1.07 -20.31
C THR A 213 -12.17 0.40 -20.16
N ILE A 214 -10.87 0.66 -19.97
CA ILE A 214 -10.33 2.01 -20.01
C ILE A 214 -10.16 2.34 -21.49
N ASP A 215 -10.92 3.33 -21.96
CA ASP A 215 -10.74 3.91 -23.30
C ASP A 215 -9.43 4.73 -23.33
N ASP A 216 -8.86 4.87 -24.52
CA ASP A 216 -7.66 5.67 -24.84
C ASP A 216 -7.77 7.13 -24.32
N ASP A 217 -9.00 7.62 -24.12
CA ASP A 217 -9.31 8.93 -23.53
C ASP A 217 -9.34 8.96 -21.98
N HIS A 218 -8.85 7.91 -21.31
CA HIS A 218 -8.69 7.86 -19.85
C HIS A 218 -10.01 8.00 -19.06
N LYS A 219 -11.15 7.73 -19.71
CA LYS A 219 -12.46 7.68 -19.06
C LYS A 219 -12.80 6.24 -18.69
N ILE A 220 -13.37 6.06 -17.50
CA ILE A 220 -13.98 4.79 -17.11
C ILE A 220 -15.28 4.68 -17.91
N ILE A 221 -15.30 3.78 -18.90
CA ILE A 221 -16.52 3.45 -19.62
C ILE A 221 -17.06 2.14 -19.05
N GLN A 222 -18.34 2.16 -18.69
CA GLN A 222 -19.09 0.97 -18.28
C GLN A 222 -19.32 0.11 -19.53
N ALA A 223 -18.83 -1.12 -19.53
CA ALA A 223 -19.13 -2.10 -20.57
C ALA A 223 -20.61 -2.51 -20.53
#